data_AF-A0A3D9N1P2-F1
#
_entry.id   AF-A0A3D9N1P2-F1
#
_cell.length_a   1.000
_cell.length_b   1.000
_cell.length_c   1.000
_cell.angle_alpha   90.00
_cell.angle_beta   90.00
_cell.angle_gamma   90.00
#
_symmetry.space_group_name_H-M   'P 1'
#
loop_
_entity.id
_entity.type
_entity.pdbx_description
1 polymer ?
#
loop_
_entity_poly.entity_id
_entity_poly.type
_entity_poly.pdbx_seq_one_letter_code
_entity_poly.pdbx_strand_id
1 'polypeptide(L)' 'MKQKTHLKYADIISITGISERTFRYRMVELKEKYKDSPELLFKKGHSWRIHVSLINEFNNKHTNKN' A
#
# COMPACT_ATOMS: atom_id res chain seq x y z
N MET A 1 -16.20 -10.79 -12.18
CA MET A 1 -15.15 -9.75 -12.31
C MET A 1 -13.83 -10.32 -11.80
N LYS A 2 -12.74 -10.28 -12.58
CA LYS A 2 -11.40 -10.65 -12.06
C LYS A 2 -11.01 -9.62 -11.00
N GLN A 3 -10.78 -10.05 -9.76
CA GLN A 3 -10.29 -9.16 -8.71
C GLN A 3 -8.88 -8.68 -9.09
N LYS A 4 -8.62 -7.38 -8.97
CA LYS A 4 -7.27 -6.85 -9.17
C LYS A 4 -6.40 -7.29 -7.99
N THR A 5 -5.36 -8.06 -8.25
CA THR A 5 -4.37 -8.48 -7.25
C THR A 5 -3.46 -7.34 -6.78
N HIS A 6 -3.28 -6.32 -7.62
CA HIS A 6 -2.45 -5.14 -7.30
C HIS A 6 -3.23 -3.84 -7.41
N LEU A 7 -3.04 -3.02 -6.39
CA LEU A 7 -3.64 -1.70 -6.20
C LEU A 7 -2.65 -0.59 -6.56
N LYS A 8 -3.19 0.56 -6.95
CA LYS A 8 -2.46 1.81 -7.12
C LYS A 8 -2.72 2.73 -5.92
N TYR A 9 -1.96 3.83 -5.86
CA TYR A 9 -2.15 4.93 -4.91
C TYR A 9 -3.63 5.31 -4.69
N ALA A 10 -4.37 5.60 -5.76
CA ALA A 10 -5.77 6.01 -5.67
C ALA A 10 -6.65 4.95 -4.98
N ASP A 11 -6.40 3.67 -5.28
CA ASP A 11 -7.15 2.57 -4.66
C ASP A 11 -6.83 2.49 -3.15
N ILE A 12 -5.56 2.63 -2.76
CA ILE A 12 -5.14 2.61 -1.35
C ILE A 12 -5.77 3.74 -0.56
N ILE A 13 -5.75 4.98 -1.09
CA ILE A 13 -6.38 6.13 -0.42
C ILE A 13 -7.88 5.92 -0.30
N SER A 14 -8.53 5.41 -1.36
CA SER A 14 -9.97 5.13 -1.34
C SER A 14 -10.36 4.03 -0.34
N ILE A 15 -9.52 3.01 -0.15
CA ILE A 15 -9.79 1.88 0.75
C ILE A 15 -9.50 2.25 2.21
N THR A 16 -8.37 2.91 2.45
CA THR A 16 -7.83 3.12 3.82
C THR A 16 -8.20 4.47 4.41
N GLY A 17 -8.63 5.44 3.59
CA GLY A 17 -8.98 6.78 4.02
C GLY A 17 -7.78 7.62 4.51
N ILE A 18 -6.54 7.15 4.33
CA ILE A 18 -5.36 7.88 4.79
C ILE A 18 -5.06 9.09 3.89
N SER A 19 -4.32 10.05 4.43
CA SER A 19 -3.81 11.17 3.64
C SER A 19 -2.69 10.74 2.68
N GLU A 20 -2.49 11.51 1.61
CA GLU A 20 -1.34 11.34 0.70
C GLU A 20 0.00 11.37 1.44
N ARG A 21 0.12 12.25 2.45
CA ARG A 21 1.33 12.35 3.27
C ARG A 21 1.60 11.05 4.02
N THR A 22 0.57 10.50 4.67
CA THR A 22 0.65 9.21 5.37
C THR A 22 1.02 8.08 4.41
N PHE A 23 0.41 8.06 3.21
CA PHE A 23 0.75 7.09 2.18
C PHE A 23 2.24 7.19 1.79
N ARG A 24 2.76 8.40 1.54
CA ARG A 24 4.17 8.60 1.18
C ARG A 24 5.13 8.07 2.23
N TYR A 25 4.87 8.34 3.51
CA TYR A 25 5.73 7.84 4.59
C TYR A 25 5.74 6.32 4.68
N ARG A 26 4.57 5.69 4.65
CA ARG A 26 4.47 4.23 4.70
C ARG A 26 5.08 3.58 3.47
N MET A 27 4.94 4.20 2.30
CA MET A 27 5.59 3.72 1.10
C MET A 27 7.12 3.73 1.19
N VAL A 28 7.74 4.62 1.97
CA VAL A 28 9.20 4.58 2.19
C VAL A 28 9.57 3.33 2.97
N GLU A 29 8.87 3.07 4.09
CA GLU A 29 9.09 1.89 4.92
C GLU A 29 8.82 0.58 4.15
N LEU A 30 7.72 0.52 3.40
CA LEU A 30 7.32 -0.66 2.65
C LEU A 30 8.28 -1.01 1.52
N LYS A 31 8.86 -0.01 0.85
CA LYS A 31 9.87 -0.26 -0.19
C LYS A 31 11.10 -0.96 0.35
N GLU A 32 11.55 -0.58 1.54
CA GLU A 32 12.70 -1.22 2.17
C GLU A 32 12.32 -2.61 2.69
N LYS A 33 11.16 -2.72 3.34
CA LYS A 33 10.65 -3.98 3.91
C LYS A 33 10.42 -5.08 2.86
N TYR A 34 9.96 -4.71 1.66
CA TYR A 34 9.60 -5.64 0.59
C TYR A 34 10.51 -5.53 -0.65
N LYS A 35 11.74 -5.03 -0.49
CA LYS A 35 12.67 -4.84 -1.62
C LYS A 35 12.98 -6.13 -2.39
N ASP A 36 13.00 -7.26 -1.68
CA ASP A 36 13.29 -8.59 -2.23
C ASP A 36 12.01 -9.38 -2.61
N SER A 37 10.84 -8.72 -2.56
CA SER A 37 9.52 -9.32 -2.82
C SER A 37 8.75 -8.55 -3.92
N PRO A 38 9.23 -8.58 -5.18
CA PRO A 38 8.64 -7.83 -6.29
C PRO A 38 7.21 -8.26 -6.62
N GLU A 39 6.79 -9.47 -6.24
CA GLU A 39 5.42 -9.96 -6.35
C GLU A 39 4.44 -9.21 -5.42
N LEU A 40 4.94 -8.70 -4.29
CA LEU A 40 4.16 -7.95 -3.30
C LEU A 40 4.20 -6.44 -3.56
N LEU A 41 5.37 -5.89 -3.90
CA LEU A 41 5.55 -4.46 -4.11
C LEU A 41 6.54 -4.17 -5.23
N PHE A 42 6.06 -3.52 -6.29
CA PHE A 42 6.95 -3.11 -7.39
C PHE A 42 6.51 -1.80 -8.04
N LYS A 43 7.45 -1.16 -8.72
CA LYS A 43 7.19 0.07 -9.49
C LYS A 43 7.02 -0.29 -10.96
N LYS A 44 5.93 0.18 -11.58
CA LYS A 44 5.68 0.08 -13.03
C LYS A 44 5.47 1.48 -13.61
N GLY A 45 6.46 1.97 -14.34
CA GLY A 45 6.50 3.37 -14.81
C GLY A 45 6.51 4.35 -13.63
N HIS A 46 5.59 5.30 -13.62
CA HIS A 46 5.46 6.30 -12.56
C HIS A 46 4.58 5.87 -11.37
N SER A 47 4.09 4.63 -11.35
CA SER A 47 3.14 4.17 -10.33
C SER A 47 3.63 2.93 -9.58
N TRP A 48 3.36 2.91 -8.28
CA TRP A 48 3.52 1.71 -7.45
C TRP A 48 2.38 0.74 -7.67
N ARG A 49 2.72 -0.54 -7.64
CA ARG A 49 1.81 -1.69 -7.66
C ARG A 49 1.95 -2.39 -6.33
N ILE A 50 0.88 -2.35 -5.56
CA ILE A 50 0.85 -2.78 -4.17
C ILE A 50 -0.09 -3.98 -4.12
N HIS A 51 0.41 -5.14 -3.74
CA HIS A 51 -0.43 -6.32 -3.62
C HIS A 51 -1.51 -6.10 -2.53
N VAL A 52 -2.71 -6.63 -2.75
CA VAL A 52 -3.86 -6.45 -1.84
C VAL A 52 -3.58 -6.92 -0.41
N SER A 53 -2.67 -7.87 -0.22
CA SER A 53 -2.26 -8.33 1.13
C SER A 53 -1.56 -7.24 1.96
N LEU A 54 -1.01 -6.20 1.32
CA LEU A 54 -0.30 -5.11 1.98
C LEU A 54 -1.22 -3.96 2.41
N ILE A 55 -2.53 -4.01 2.15
CA ILE A 55 -3.47 -2.94 2.53
C ILE A 55 -3.39 -2.64 4.03
N ASN A 56 -3.26 -3.68 4.87
CA ASN A 56 -3.19 -3.51 6.32
C ASN A 56 -1.95 -2.76 6.80
N GLU A 57 -0.87 -2.75 6.02
CA GLU A 57 0.32 -1.94 6.31
C GLU A 57 0.05 -0.43 6.18
N PHE A 58 -1.04 -0.06 5.49
CA PHE A 58 -1.52 1.32 5.35
C PHE A 58 -2.55 1.73 6.42
N ASN A 59 -3.03 0.79 7.25
CA ASN A 59 -3.94 1.08 8.36
C ASN A 59 -3.18 1.53 9.62
N ASN A 60 -3.76 2.47 10.37
CA ASN A 60 -3.08 3.10 11.50
C ASN A 60 -2.75 2.08 12.62
N LYS A 61 -1.47 2.03 13.07
CA LYS A 61 -1.02 1.18 14.20
C LYS A 61 -1.86 1.39 15.48
N HIS A 62 -2.53 2.54 15.59
CA HIS A 62 -3.27 2.98 16.78
C HIS A 62 -4.80 2.89 16.67
N THR A 63 -5.36 2.09 15.76
CA THR A 63 -6.83 1.90 15.70
C THR A 63 -7.38 0.79 16.60
N ASN A 64 -6.54 0.13 17.41
CA ASN A 64 -7.01 -0.68 18.54
C ASN A 64 -7.15 0.18 19.80
N LYS A 65 -8.20 1.00 19.82
CA LYS A 65 -8.82 1.49 21.06
C LYS A 65 -10.32 1.30 20.90
N ASN A 66 -10.75 0.04 20.95
CA ASN A 66 -12.09 -0.33 21.42
C ASN A 66 -11.91 -1.15 22.69
#